data_AF-F6LC76-F1
#
_entry.id   AF-F6LC76-F1
#
_cell.length_a   1.000
_cell.length_b   1.000
_cell.length_c   1.000
_cell.angle_alpha   90.00
_cell.angle_beta   90.00
_cell.angle_gamma   90.00
#
_symmetry.space_group_name_H-M   'P 1'
#
loop_
_entity.id
_entity.type
_entity.pdbx_description
1 polymer ?
#
loop_
_entity_poly.entity_id
_entity_poly.type
_entity_poly.pdbx_seq_one_letter_code
_entity_poly.pdbx_strand_id
1 'polypeptide(L)'
;MTDLAGGKANPLGYGSGHIRPNQAADPGLVYEVANHEYLDFLRSLGYNSSSIDKFKKGYGCPESGHSVSDFNYPSISIPNLQTSSVTVTRTVKNVRSSTAIYVTKVKELSGFR
;
A
#
# COMPACT_ATOMS: atom_id res chain seq x y z
N MET A 1 -20.83 -3.02 -7.61
CA MET A 1 -19.97 -3.07 -8.81
C MET A 1 -19.86 -4.52 -9.21
N THR A 2 -20.00 -4.80 -10.49
CA THR A 2 -20.13 -6.15 -11.04
C THR A 2 -18.93 -6.44 -11.93
N ASP A 3 -18.43 -7.67 -11.92
CA ASP A 3 -17.34 -8.09 -12.81
C ASP A 3 -17.88 -8.42 -14.22
N LEU A 4 -16.97 -8.79 -15.14
CA LEU A 4 -17.31 -9.13 -16.51
C LEU A 4 -18.20 -10.39 -16.63
N ALA A 5 -18.27 -11.22 -15.58
CA ALA A 5 -19.08 -12.43 -15.53
C ALA A 5 -20.45 -12.21 -14.86
N GLY A 6 -20.79 -10.97 -14.49
CA GLY A 6 -22.04 -10.67 -13.78
C GLY A 6 -21.96 -10.93 -12.26
N GLY A 7 -20.79 -11.33 -11.75
CA GLY A 7 -20.53 -11.59 -10.34
C GLY A 7 -20.18 -10.33 -9.55
N LYS A 8 -20.10 -10.47 -8.22
CA LYS A 8 -19.63 -9.37 -7.36
C LYS A 8 -18.15 -9.13 -7.63
N ALA A 9 -17.82 -7.95 -8.16
CA ALA A 9 -16.43 -7.61 -8.40
C ALA A 9 -15.62 -7.55 -7.08
N ASN A 10 -14.31 -7.76 -7.20
CA ASN A 10 -13.37 -7.79 -6.09
C ASN A 10 -12.31 -6.68 -6.23
N PRO A 11 -11.45 -6.47 -5.22
CA PRO A 11 -10.42 -5.43 -5.26
C PRO A 11 -9.42 -5.55 -6.42
N LEU A 12 -9.25 -6.73 -7.04
CA LEU A 12 -8.39 -6.87 -8.24
C LEU A 12 -9.07 -6.29 -9.49
N GLY A 13 -10.40 -6.23 -9.52
CA GLY A 13 -11.16 -5.66 -10.64
C GLY A 13 -11.33 -4.14 -10.58
N TYR A 14 -11.45 -3.56 -9.38
CA TYR A 14 -11.74 -2.13 -9.23
C TYR A 14 -10.97 -1.40 -8.11
N GLY A 15 -10.02 -2.07 -7.46
CA GLY A 15 -9.26 -1.48 -6.35
C GLY A 15 -10.13 -1.15 -5.14
N SER A 16 -9.97 0.06 -4.62
CA SER A 16 -10.65 0.52 -3.39
C SER A 16 -12.12 0.89 -3.59
N GLY A 17 -12.62 0.92 -4.83
CA GLY A 17 -14.02 1.22 -5.13
C GLY A 17 -14.20 2.35 -6.12
N HIS A 18 -15.46 2.73 -6.32
CA HIS A 18 -15.83 3.90 -7.11
C HIS A 18 -15.43 5.19 -6.39
N ILE A 19 -14.88 6.15 -7.13
CA ILE A 19 -14.46 7.44 -6.59
C ILE A 19 -15.63 8.19 -5.90
N ARG A 20 -15.30 8.89 -4.81
CA ARG A 20 -16.20 9.79 -4.07
C ARG A 20 -15.51 11.14 -3.86
N PRO A 21 -15.60 12.08 -4.81
CA PRO A 21 -14.79 13.30 -4.81
C PRO A 21 -14.95 14.14 -3.53
N ASN A 22 -16.18 14.35 -3.08
CA ASN A 22 -16.45 15.14 -1.88
C ASN A 22 -15.84 14.52 -0.61
N GLN A 23 -15.77 13.18 -0.53
CA GLN A 23 -15.11 12.50 0.60
C GLN A 23 -13.59 12.51 0.46
N ALA A 24 -13.07 12.47 -0.77
CA ALA A 24 -11.62 12.54 -1.02
C ALA A 24 -11.03 13.93 -0.72
N ALA A 25 -11.82 14.99 -0.77
CA ALA A 25 -11.39 16.35 -0.44
C ALA A 25 -11.03 16.55 1.05
N ASP A 26 -11.62 15.78 1.95
CA ASP A 26 -11.29 15.75 3.38
C ASP A 26 -11.30 14.29 3.89
N PRO A 27 -10.22 13.52 3.65
CA PRO A 27 -10.18 12.10 3.95
C PRO A 27 -9.95 11.79 5.45
N GLY A 28 -9.61 12.80 6.26
CA GLY A 28 -9.19 12.64 7.65
C GLY A 28 -7.79 12.05 7.82
N LEU A 29 -7.56 10.85 7.29
CA LEU A 29 -6.26 10.16 7.29
C LEU A 29 -5.74 9.93 5.87
N VAL A 30 -4.43 10.03 5.68
CA VAL A 30 -3.74 9.68 4.42
C VAL A 30 -2.54 8.78 4.68
N TYR A 31 -2.17 7.98 3.68
CA TYR A 31 -0.92 7.23 3.65
C TYR A 31 0.11 8.09 2.89
N GLU A 32 1.00 8.76 3.62
CA GLU A 32 2.09 9.52 3.00
C GLU A 32 3.24 8.59 2.65
N VAL A 33 3.90 8.88 1.54
CA VAL A 33 5.08 8.18 1.06
C VAL A 33 6.12 9.22 0.66
N ALA A 34 7.33 9.09 1.19
CA ALA A 34 8.47 9.90 0.81
C ALA A 34 9.14 9.39 -0.46
N ASN A 35 9.83 10.27 -1.19
CA ASN A 35 10.48 9.90 -2.45
C ASN A 35 11.48 8.74 -2.32
N HIS A 36 12.15 8.59 -1.17
CA HIS A 36 13.10 7.49 -0.97
C HIS A 36 12.38 6.13 -0.82
N GLU A 37 11.19 6.09 -0.21
CA GLU A 37 10.41 4.85 -0.05
C GLU A 37 9.96 4.28 -1.40
N TYR A 38 9.76 5.12 -2.43
CA TYR A 38 9.56 4.64 -3.80
C TYR A 38 10.80 3.95 -4.37
N LEU A 39 12.00 4.46 -4.07
CA LEU A 39 13.24 3.86 -4.54
C LEU A 39 13.52 2.55 -3.80
N ASP A 40 13.21 2.49 -2.51
CA ASP A 40 13.29 1.27 -1.70
C ASP A 40 12.28 0.22 -2.18
N PHE A 41 11.07 0.64 -2.56
CA PHE A 41 10.09 -0.23 -3.19
C PHE A 41 10.59 -0.81 -4.52
N LEU A 42 11.13 0.03 -5.41
CA LEU A 42 11.72 -0.46 -6.67
C LEU A 42 12.91 -1.40 -6.40
N ARG A 43 13.70 -1.16 -5.36
CA ARG A 43 14.75 -2.09 -4.94
C ARG A 43 14.21 -3.44 -4.49
N SER A 44 13.15 -3.45 -3.69
CA SER A 44 12.49 -4.68 -3.24
C SER A 44 11.89 -5.51 -4.39
N LEU A 45 11.62 -4.87 -5.55
CA LEU A 45 11.22 -5.53 -6.79
C LEU A 45 12.39 -6.11 -7.61
N GLY A 46 13.65 -5.94 -7.16
CA GLY A 46 14.83 -6.50 -7.82
C GLY A 46 15.49 -5.59 -8.86
N TYR A 47 15.13 -4.31 -8.93
CA TYR A 47 15.87 -3.36 -9.76
C TYR A 47 17.31 -3.24 -9.23
N ASN A 48 18.28 -2.88 -10.09
CA ASN A 48 19.72 -2.72 -9.73
C ASN A 48 20.17 -1.25 -9.62
N SER A 49 21.37 -1.00 -9.06
CA SER A 49 21.99 0.33 -8.85
C SER A 49 21.81 1.25 -10.04
N SER A 50 22.23 0.79 -11.22
CA SER A 50 22.15 1.55 -12.46
C SER A 50 20.73 1.94 -12.89
N SER A 51 19.71 1.15 -12.56
CA SER A 51 18.31 1.50 -12.86
C SER A 51 17.77 2.60 -11.94
N ILE A 52 18.12 2.58 -10.65
CA ILE A 52 17.66 3.61 -9.70
C ILE A 52 18.40 4.93 -9.88
N ASP A 53 19.66 4.89 -10.30
CA ASP A 53 20.43 6.10 -10.60
C ASP A 53 19.79 6.97 -11.69
N LYS A 54 18.92 6.38 -12.52
CA LYS A 54 18.10 7.13 -13.50
C LYS A 54 17.06 8.04 -12.83
N PHE A 55 16.59 7.69 -11.63
CA PHE A 55 15.65 8.48 -10.84
C PHE A 55 16.38 9.39 -9.84
N LYS A 56 17.44 8.87 -9.18
CA LYS A 56 18.25 9.64 -8.22
C LYS A 56 19.68 9.12 -8.21
N LYS A 57 20.60 9.89 -8.80
CA LYS A 57 22.04 9.56 -8.83
C LYS A 57 22.61 9.41 -7.43
N GLY A 58 23.40 8.35 -7.23
CA GLY A 58 24.12 8.11 -5.98
C GLY A 58 23.19 7.77 -4.82
N TYR A 59 21.98 7.25 -5.12
CA TYR A 59 21.12 6.73 -4.08
C TYR A 59 21.78 5.51 -3.42
N GLY A 60 22.18 5.66 -2.15
CA GLY A 60 22.71 4.58 -1.34
C GLY A 60 21.62 3.54 -1.15
N CYS A 61 21.64 2.50 -1.97
CA CYS A 61 20.64 1.45 -1.94
C CYS A 61 20.96 0.53 -0.77
N PRO A 62 20.02 0.33 0.18
CA PRO A 62 20.20 -0.67 1.21
C PRO A 62 20.36 -2.04 0.53
N GLU A 63 21.40 -2.79 0.89
CA GLU A 63 21.67 -4.11 0.30
C GLU A 63 20.65 -5.18 0.71
N SER A 64 19.92 -4.96 1.80
CA SER A 64 18.91 -5.88 2.32
C SER A 64 17.92 -5.19 3.27
N GLY A 65 16.78 -5.84 3.54
CA GLY A 65 15.88 -5.46 4.64
C GLY A 65 14.55 -4.81 4.23
N HIS A 66 14.32 -4.51 2.95
CA HIS A 66 13.05 -3.95 2.48
C HIS A 66 12.24 -5.00 1.71
N SER A 67 11.02 -5.23 2.18
CA SER A 67 10.01 -6.02 1.49
C SER A 67 9.11 -5.12 0.64
N VAL A 68 8.58 -5.66 -0.45
CA VAL A 68 7.52 -5.01 -1.26
C VAL A 68 6.33 -4.63 -0.37
N SER A 69 6.09 -5.40 0.70
CA SER A 69 5.03 -5.14 1.67
C SER A 69 5.25 -3.89 2.52
N ASP A 70 6.46 -3.37 2.63
CA ASP A 70 6.78 -2.23 3.53
C ASP A 70 6.35 -0.90 2.94
N PHE A 71 6.09 -0.86 1.64
CA PHE A 71 5.62 0.35 0.95
C PHE A 71 4.28 0.82 1.54
N ASN A 72 4.24 2.07 1.99
CA ASN A 72 3.10 2.64 2.73
C ASN A 72 1.90 2.98 1.81
N TYR A 73 1.31 1.94 1.22
CA TYR A 73 0.25 2.07 0.22
C TYR A 73 -1.15 1.86 0.83
N PRO A 74 -2.20 2.55 0.35
CA PRO A 74 -3.58 2.46 0.87
C PRO A 74 -4.31 1.16 0.44
N SER A 75 -3.57 0.08 0.25
CA SER A 75 -4.08 -1.28 0.10
C SER A 75 -3.02 -2.29 0.54
N ILE A 76 -3.46 -3.50 0.85
CA ILE A 76 -2.59 -4.62 1.23
C ILE A 76 -2.77 -5.71 0.18
N SER A 77 -1.66 -6.14 -0.42
CA SER A 77 -1.61 -7.26 -1.35
C SER A 77 -0.52 -8.21 -0.90
N ILE A 78 -0.89 -9.46 -0.61
CA ILE A 78 0.04 -10.53 -0.24
C ILE A 78 0.10 -11.52 -1.41
N PRO A 79 1.17 -11.48 -2.23
CA PRO A 79 1.36 -12.51 -3.25
C PRO A 79 1.75 -13.83 -2.58
N ASN A 80 1.42 -14.95 -3.22
CA ASN A 80 1.86 -16.30 -2.81
C ASN A 80 1.56 -16.59 -1.33
N LEU A 81 0.29 -16.83 -1.01
CA LEU A 81 -0.14 -17.19 0.33
C LEU A 81 0.56 -18.48 0.79
N GLN A 82 1.56 -18.32 1.65
CA GLN A 82 2.26 -19.42 2.30
C GLN A 82 1.56 -19.78 3.62
N THR A 83 1.97 -20.88 4.24
CA THR A 83 1.46 -21.30 5.55
C THR A 83 1.93 -20.41 6.71
N SER A 84 2.94 -19.57 6.49
CA SER A 84 3.47 -18.62 7.46
C SER A 84 2.66 -17.32 7.49
N SER A 85 2.58 -16.72 8.68
CA SER A 85 1.99 -15.39 8.85
C SER A 85 2.90 -14.32 8.24
N VAL A 86 2.27 -13.27 7.69
CA VAL A 86 2.95 -12.08 7.19
C VAL A 86 2.45 -10.87 7.94
N THR A 87 3.35 -10.09 8.54
CA THR A 87 3.03 -8.82 9.17
C THR A 87 3.27 -7.69 8.19
N VAL A 88 2.27 -6.82 8.02
CA VAL A 88 2.34 -5.65 7.14
C VAL A 88 2.14 -4.40 7.98
N THR A 89 3.07 -3.46 7.90
CA THR A 89 3.04 -2.20 8.64
C THR A 89 2.62 -1.06 7.72
N ARG A 90 1.76 -0.17 8.22
CA ARG A 90 1.36 1.06 7.53
C ARG A 90 1.37 2.22 8.51
N THR A 91 1.73 3.39 8.00
CA THR A 91 1.68 4.65 8.73
C THR A 91 0.62 5.55 8.12
N VAL A 92 -0.28 6.06 8.95
CA VAL A 92 -1.30 7.02 8.53
C VAL A 92 -1.05 8.36 9.18
N LYS A 93 -1.31 9.43 8.44
CA LYS A 93 -1.22 10.81 8.93
C LYS A 93 -2.59 11.44 8.99
N ASN A 94 -2.91 12.05 10.13
CA ASN A 94 -4.07 12.94 10.25
C ASN A 94 -3.79 14.24 9.50
N VAL A 95 -4.60 14.52 8.48
CA VAL A 95 -4.50 15.75 7.65
C VAL A 95 -5.41 16.87 8.14
N ARG A 96 -6.22 16.63 9.17
CA ARG A 96 -7.02 17.67 9.82
C ARG A 96 -6.18 18.40 10.86
N SER A 97 -6.53 19.65 11.10
CA SER A 97 -5.94 20.46 12.18
C SER A 97 -6.33 19.98 13.59
N SER A 98 -7.47 19.28 13.71
CA SER A 98 -7.98 18.76 14.98
C SER A 98 -7.46 17.35 15.28
N THR A 99 -7.15 17.09 16.55
CA THR A 99 -6.91 15.74 17.06
C THR A 99 -8.18 14.88 17.00
N ALA A 100 -8.03 13.60 16.67
CA ALA A 100 -9.13 12.64 16.61
C ALA A 100 -8.67 11.23 17.06
N ILE A 101 -9.61 10.43 17.56
CA ILE A 101 -9.41 9.02 17.89
C ILE A 101 -10.01 8.17 16.77
N TYR A 102 -9.22 7.23 16.26
CA TYR A 102 -9.64 6.29 15.21
C TYR A 102 -9.67 4.86 15.77
N VAL A 103 -10.72 4.12 15.45
CA VAL A 103 -10.87 2.71 15.84
C VAL A 103 -10.78 1.85 14.59
N THR A 104 -9.87 0.88 14.60
CA THR A 104 -9.67 -0.04 13.47
C THR A 104 -10.78 -1.07 13.41
N LYS A 105 -11.32 -1.31 12.21
CA LYS A 105 -12.26 -2.40 11.94
C LYS A 105 -11.70 -3.28 10.83
N VAL A 106 -11.52 -4.56 11.12
CA VAL A 106 -11.01 -5.56 10.17
C VAL A 106 -12.15 -6.43 9.70
N LYS A 107 -12.19 -6.73 8.40
CA LYS A 107 -13.05 -7.75 7.82
C LYS A 107 -12.16 -8.82 7.21
N GLU A 108 -12.10 -9.97 7.87
CA GLU A 108 -11.30 -11.11 7.44
C GLU A 108 -11.82 -11.70 6.13
N LEU A 109 -10.90 -12.24 5.33
CA LEU A 109 -11.22 -13.07 4.17
C LEU A 109 -11.49 -14.49 4.67
N SER A 110 -12.53 -15.12 4.14
CA SER A 110 -12.85 -16.51 4.48
C SER A 110 -11.63 -17.42 4.24
N GLY A 111 -11.21 -18.15 5.28
CA GLY A 111 -10.04 -19.05 5.22
C GLY A 111 -8.72 -18.42 5.64
N PHE A 112 -8.69 -17.13 6.03
CA PHE A 112 -7.50 -16.43 6.51
C PHE A 112 -7.74 -15.81 7.89
N ARG A 113 -6.67 -15.66 8.66
CA ARG A 113 -6.65 -15.00 9.97
C ARG A 113 -5.46 -14.04 10.05
#